data_AF-B9DJ35-F1
#
_entry.id   AF-B9DJ35-F1
#
_cell.length_a   1.000
_cell.length_b   1.000
_cell.length_c   1.000
_cell.angle_alpha   90.00
_cell.angle_beta   90.00
_cell.angle_gamma   90.00
#
_symmetry.space_group_name_H-M   'P 1'
#
loop_
_entity.id
_entity.type
_entity.pdbx_description
1 polymer ?
#
loop_
_entity_poly.entity_id
_entity_poly.type
_entity_poly.pdbx_seq_one_letter_code
_entity_poly.pdbx_strand_id
1 'polypeptide(L)'
;MIKKNRVDDEELELLAHLNNIQADQQDKLSLRMKELEIEFDNLNEDALNTSEELDELIEIFEDMEKNLDDYEINFAEEDIEEAMTLNSDELEEINASITQYEQLDYVEFNDDWDEFLLNNKNYANDYWIDLHADPFKELLTEEELKEIEDIIDNQYGLKDLKLDKYDYMYASLSGILCGLIDVFIIGEPLKAKKRRFREIKGKNINNLQDSTLNQKVQQGFDSIVKKFADFIYEYDKKHGNLVKNKTKKFDSVSGAIGYLEERFSVNYDARYAKDLGLSSDDIKLNPLNHHLKSLAHQPDIIGLFFSLLDQFMDTTTVIDNGKIKIIKNPNGKFELKGKDFKSKIVCGFLNWLGHLFSDVAGSSGTRGHANKIGAGVPAPFYALTQLMTANVKDKNGVPVTFAKIAETVFKDGYDLRFATTLAIPVALNEIFIRIFWSIKEIFYHKRSVKDILKINRSREIDRLLLVGHGSLCMVDGIDAFARSGGGQNLVVMFSRMNIVGWARFGLAAFKETLNVYQYHSNLRKLDNDLEKEWNELLNNSRRIM
;
A
#
# COMPACT_ATOMS: atom_id res chain seq x y z
N MET A 1 -33.86 -7.55 -23.97
CA MET A 1 -33.88 -6.24 -24.64
C MET A 1 -34.89 -5.37 -23.90
N ILE A 2 -34.50 -4.86 -22.73
CA ILE A 2 -35.31 -3.91 -21.94
C ILE A 2 -34.51 -2.62 -22.02
N LYS A 3 -35.02 -1.63 -22.76
CA LYS A 3 -34.44 -0.28 -22.78
C LYS A 3 -34.51 0.26 -21.35
N LYS A 4 -33.36 0.32 -20.67
CA LYS A 4 -33.22 1.09 -19.42
C LYS A 4 -33.54 2.55 -19.79
N ASN A 5 -34.54 3.13 -19.15
CA ASN A 5 -34.69 4.58 -19.05
C ASN A 5 -33.46 5.10 -18.30
N ARG A 6 -32.39 5.39 -19.04
CA ARG A 6 -31.31 6.24 -18.54
C ARG A 6 -31.78 7.66 -18.82
N VAL A 7 -32.04 8.42 -17.76
CA VAL A 7 -32.10 9.89 -17.85
C VAL A 7 -30.75 10.33 -18.41
N ASP A 8 -30.77 11.24 -19.37
CA ASP A 8 -29.54 11.77 -19.95
C ASP A 8 -28.81 12.63 -18.90
N ASP A 9 -27.47 12.61 -18.88
CA ASP A 9 -26.72 13.35 -17.86
C ASP A 9 -27.00 14.87 -17.99
N GLU A 10 -27.21 15.36 -19.22
CA GLU A 10 -27.60 16.74 -19.51
C GLU A 10 -29.01 17.08 -18.98
N GLU A 11 -29.94 16.12 -19.02
CA GLU A 11 -31.31 16.29 -18.51
C GLU A 11 -31.32 16.33 -16.98
N LEU A 12 -30.47 15.51 -16.34
CA LEU A 12 -30.30 15.48 -14.89
C LEU A 12 -29.69 16.80 -14.37
N GLU A 13 -28.68 17.32 -15.06
CA GLU A 13 -28.02 18.59 -14.74
C GLU A 13 -29.01 19.77 -14.87
N LEU A 14 -29.82 19.78 -15.94
CA LEU A 14 -30.89 20.77 -16.12
C LEU A 14 -31.89 20.76 -14.96
N LEU A 15 -32.36 19.57 -14.56
CA LEU A 15 -33.30 19.42 -13.44
C LEU A 15 -32.69 19.87 -12.11
N ALA A 16 -31.40 19.62 -11.89
CA ALA A 16 -30.70 20.05 -10.68
C ALA A 16 -30.59 21.58 -10.60
N HIS A 17 -30.28 22.26 -11.72
CA HIS A 17 -30.29 23.73 -11.76
C HIS A 17 -31.68 24.33 -11.49
N LEU A 18 -32.75 23.71 -12.02
CA LEU A 18 -34.11 24.14 -11.70
C LEU A 18 -34.40 24.01 -10.21
N ASN A 19 -33.90 22.96 -9.57
CA ASN A 19 -34.07 22.76 -8.13
C ASN A 19 -33.30 23.82 -7.32
N ASN A 20 -32.10 24.25 -7.75
CA ASN A 20 -31.37 25.35 -7.11
C ASN A 20 -32.14 26.67 -7.20
N ILE A 21 -32.75 26.96 -8.35
CA ILE A 21 -33.59 28.14 -8.54
C ILE A 21 -34.82 28.09 -7.62
N GLN A 22 -35.45 26.92 -7.50
CA GLN A 22 -36.58 26.73 -6.60
C GLN A 22 -36.17 26.86 -5.12
N ALA A 23 -34.99 26.37 -4.74
CA ALA A 23 -34.45 26.52 -3.39
C ALA A 23 -34.25 28.00 -3.04
N ASP A 24 -33.68 28.80 -3.94
CA ASP A 24 -33.54 30.25 -3.75
C ASP A 24 -34.90 30.96 -3.58
N GLN A 25 -35.91 30.58 -4.38
CA GLN A 25 -37.28 31.11 -4.23
C GLN A 25 -37.87 30.74 -2.85
N GLN A 26 -37.64 29.51 -2.37
CA GLN A 26 -38.11 29.06 -1.05
C GLN A 26 -37.39 29.77 0.09
N ASP A 27 -36.09 30.04 -0.04
CA ASP A 27 -35.32 30.75 0.98
C ASP A 27 -35.78 32.21 1.11
N LYS A 28 -36.01 32.89 -0.01
CA LYS A 28 -36.58 34.25 -0.02
C LYS A 28 -37.98 34.29 0.56
N LEU A 29 -38.83 33.33 0.22
CA LEU A 29 -40.15 33.20 0.82
C LEU A 29 -40.06 33.00 2.33
N SER A 30 -39.17 32.11 2.78
CA SER A 30 -38.97 31.82 4.20
C SER A 30 -38.44 33.03 4.96
N LEU A 31 -37.55 33.82 4.35
CA LEU A 31 -37.09 35.08 4.93
C LEU A 31 -38.23 36.09 5.04
N ARG A 32 -39.03 36.26 3.99
CA ARG A 32 -40.21 37.14 4.01
C ARG A 32 -41.22 36.72 5.06
N MET A 33 -41.46 35.42 5.23
CA MET A 33 -42.36 34.92 6.27
C MET A 33 -41.87 35.31 7.67
N LYS A 34 -40.56 35.26 7.93
CA LYS A 34 -39.97 35.72 9.19
C LYS A 34 -40.13 37.23 9.39
N GLU A 35 -39.92 38.02 8.33
CA GLU A 35 -40.14 39.47 8.38
C GLU A 35 -41.60 39.79 8.73
N LEU A 36 -42.55 39.11 8.09
CA LEU A 36 -43.97 39.28 8.37
C LEU A 36 -44.38 38.80 9.76
N GLU A 37 -43.76 37.74 10.28
CA GLU A 37 -43.98 37.25 11.65
C GLU A 37 -43.54 38.29 12.68
N ILE A 38 -42.35 38.89 12.50
CA ILE A 38 -41.86 39.97 13.37
C ILE A 38 -42.79 41.19 13.31
N GLU A 39 -43.23 41.59 12.12
CA GLU A 39 -44.12 42.74 11.98
C GLU A 39 -45.50 42.49 12.57
N PHE A 40 -46.01 41.26 12.44
CA PHE A 40 -47.25 40.86 13.07
C PHE A 40 -47.15 40.92 14.61
N ASP A 41 -46.02 40.50 15.18
CA ASP A 41 -45.76 40.62 16.60
C ASP A 41 -45.71 42.09 17.06
N ASN A 42 -45.05 42.97 16.29
CA ASN A 42 -45.01 44.42 16.57
C ASN A 42 -46.42 45.04 16.55
N LEU A 43 -47.20 44.76 15.51
CA LEU A 43 -48.58 45.27 15.40
C LEU A 43 -49.47 44.81 16.55
N ASN A 44 -49.25 43.58 17.03
CA ASN A 44 -49.97 43.05 18.17
C ASN A 44 -49.55 43.74 19.50
N GLU A 45 -48.28 44.12 19.65
CA GLU A 45 -47.80 44.93 20.78
C GLU A 45 -48.38 46.35 20.73
N ASP A 46 -48.40 46.99 19.55
CA ASP A 46 -49.00 48.32 19.36
C ASP A 46 -50.50 48.31 19.70
N ALA A 47 -51.24 47.29 19.24
CA ALA A 47 -52.66 47.15 19.57
C ALA A 47 -52.92 46.96 21.08
N LEU A 48 -52.02 46.27 21.79
CA LEU A 48 -52.09 46.14 23.25
C LEU A 48 -51.82 47.48 23.93
N ASN A 49 -50.78 48.21 23.52
CA ASN A 49 -50.44 49.52 24.08
C ASN A 49 -51.58 50.53 23.87
N THR A 50 -52.16 50.59 22.66
CA THR A 50 -53.33 51.46 22.39
C THR A 50 -54.54 51.07 23.24
N SER A 51 -54.73 49.77 23.53
CA SER A 51 -55.79 49.33 24.45
C SER A 51 -55.55 49.82 25.87
N GLU A 52 -54.31 49.79 26.35
CA GLU A 52 -53.94 50.32 27.68
C GLU A 52 -54.14 51.84 27.76
N GLU A 53 -53.71 52.59 26.73
CA GLU A 53 -53.94 54.03 26.64
C GLU A 53 -55.43 54.39 26.62
N LEU A 54 -56.26 53.58 25.95
CA LEU A 54 -57.71 53.78 25.93
C LEU A 54 -58.32 53.59 27.33
N ASP A 55 -57.85 52.58 28.07
CA ASP A 55 -58.27 52.33 29.45
C ASP A 55 -57.86 53.50 30.38
N GLU A 56 -56.66 54.06 30.21
CA GLU A 56 -56.23 55.27 30.94
C GLU A 56 -57.11 56.49 30.62
N LEU A 57 -57.44 56.70 29.35
CA LEU A 57 -58.33 57.79 28.94
C LEU A 57 -59.74 57.63 29.49
N ILE A 58 -60.26 56.40 29.56
CA ILE A 58 -61.55 56.09 30.19
C ILE A 58 -61.49 56.43 31.69
N GLU A 59 -60.41 56.07 32.39
CA GLU A 59 -60.23 56.41 33.81
C GLU A 59 -60.22 57.93 34.03
N ILE A 60 -59.53 58.69 33.18
CA ILE A 60 -59.53 60.16 33.21
C ILE A 60 -60.95 60.71 32.99
N PHE A 61 -61.69 60.18 32.01
CA PHE A 61 -63.06 60.58 31.75
C PHE A 61 -64.00 60.31 32.94
N GLU A 62 -63.87 59.14 33.58
CA GLU A 62 -64.63 58.78 34.76
C GLU A 62 -64.31 59.66 35.99
N ASP A 63 -63.07 60.15 36.12
CA ASP A 63 -62.69 61.10 37.18
C ASP A 63 -63.22 62.51 36.89
N MET A 64 -63.15 62.97 35.63
CA MET A 64 -63.73 64.23 35.19
C MET A 64 -65.25 64.29 35.42
N GLU A 65 -65.98 63.18 35.17
CA GLU A 65 -67.43 63.11 35.41
C GLU A 65 -67.78 63.25 36.91
N LYS A 66 -66.88 62.85 37.82
CA LYS A 66 -67.09 62.99 39.27
C LYS A 66 -66.82 64.41 39.79
N ASN A 67 -66.02 65.21 39.09
CA ASN A 67 -65.58 66.55 39.50
C ASN A 67 -65.94 67.65 38.47
N LEU A 68 -67.18 67.63 37.98
CA LEU A 68 -67.69 68.53 36.93
C LEU A 68 -67.55 70.04 37.22
N ASP A 69 -67.52 70.47 38.48
CA ASP A 69 -67.48 71.89 38.87
C ASP A 69 -66.08 72.54 38.67
N ASP A 70 -65.02 71.75 38.46
CA ASP A 70 -63.63 72.23 38.31
C ASP A 70 -63.22 72.49 36.85
N TYR A 71 -64.07 72.12 35.87
CA TYR A 71 -63.75 72.22 34.44
C TYR A 71 -64.76 73.10 33.69
N GLU A 72 -64.35 74.28 33.23
CA GLU A 72 -65.14 75.10 32.30
C GLU A 72 -65.11 74.47 30.89
N ILE A 73 -66.11 73.62 30.61
CA ILE A 73 -66.24 72.94 29.33
C ILE A 73 -67.23 73.71 28.44
N ASN A 74 -66.75 74.21 27.30
CA ASN A 74 -67.58 74.90 26.30
C ASN A 74 -67.19 74.42 24.89
N PHE A 75 -67.63 73.20 24.54
CA PHE A 75 -67.46 72.62 23.21
C PHE A 75 -68.69 72.92 22.34
N ALA A 76 -68.48 73.37 21.11
CA ALA A 76 -69.50 73.42 20.09
C ALA A 76 -69.66 72.04 19.42
N GLU A 77 -70.82 71.80 18.79
CA GLU A 77 -71.09 70.55 18.05
C GLU A 77 -70.09 70.35 16.89
N GLU A 78 -69.57 71.44 16.31
CA GLU A 78 -68.48 71.44 15.32
C GLU A 78 -67.14 70.93 15.89
N ASP A 79 -66.82 71.21 17.16
CA ASP A 79 -65.57 70.77 17.78
C ASP A 79 -65.56 69.23 17.99
N ILE A 80 -66.74 68.64 18.21
CA ILE A 80 -66.90 67.18 18.36
C ILE A 80 -66.81 66.49 17.00
N GLU A 81 -67.43 67.05 15.97
CA GLU A 81 -67.31 66.52 14.61
C GLU A 81 -65.85 66.55 14.11
N GLU A 82 -65.12 67.64 14.38
CA GLU A 82 -63.70 67.76 14.02
C GLU A 82 -62.84 66.70 14.73
N ALA A 83 -63.05 66.47 16.03
CA ALA A 83 -62.33 65.43 16.79
C ALA A 83 -62.68 63.98 16.40
N MET A 84 -63.83 63.75 15.75
CA MET A 84 -64.25 62.43 15.27
C MET A 84 -63.79 62.11 13.84
N THR A 85 -63.14 63.06 13.15
CA THR A 85 -62.65 62.89 11.78
C THR A 85 -61.14 62.99 11.74
N LEU A 86 -60.49 61.99 11.11
CA LEU A 86 -59.06 62.07 10.84
C LEU A 86 -58.79 63.20 9.83
N ASN A 87 -57.90 64.10 10.19
CA ASN A 87 -57.44 65.13 9.27
C ASN A 87 -56.46 64.55 8.24
N SER A 88 -56.12 65.32 7.20
CA SER A 88 -55.24 64.86 6.12
C SER A 88 -53.85 64.46 6.59
N ASP A 89 -53.35 65.14 7.63
CA ASP A 89 -51.99 64.97 8.13
C ASP A 89 -51.92 63.69 8.99
N GLU A 90 -52.95 63.40 9.78
CA GLU A 90 -53.13 62.14 10.52
C GLU A 90 -53.27 60.93 9.58
N LEU A 91 -54.00 61.09 8.47
CA LEU A 91 -54.10 60.07 7.42
C LEU A 91 -52.76 59.82 6.73
N GLU A 92 -51.95 60.86 6.49
CA GLU A 92 -50.60 60.68 5.95
C GLU A 92 -49.68 59.98 6.95
N GLU A 93 -49.77 60.30 8.25
CA GLU A 93 -48.99 59.68 9.31
C GLU A 93 -49.34 58.19 9.50
N ILE A 94 -50.63 57.85 9.49
CA ILE A 94 -51.12 56.45 9.53
C ILE A 94 -50.67 55.68 8.28
N ASN A 95 -50.74 56.28 7.09
CA ASN A 95 -50.28 55.59 5.88
C ASN A 95 -48.75 55.43 5.85
N ALA A 96 -48.01 56.34 6.48
CA ALA A 96 -46.56 56.26 6.58
C ALA A 96 -46.09 55.21 7.60
N SER A 97 -46.91 54.85 8.59
CA SER A 97 -46.60 53.80 9.57
C SER A 97 -46.87 52.38 9.07
N ILE A 98 -47.60 52.20 7.97
CA ILE A 98 -47.85 50.90 7.37
C ILE A 98 -46.65 50.46 6.52
N THR A 99 -45.90 49.48 7.02
CA THR A 99 -44.80 48.86 6.29
C THR A 99 -45.29 48.21 4.99
N GLN A 100 -44.75 48.63 3.84
CA GLN A 100 -45.06 48.03 2.54
C GLN A 100 -43.98 47.03 2.12
N TYR A 101 -44.41 45.83 1.70
CA TYR A 101 -43.53 44.77 1.24
C TYR A 101 -43.61 44.62 -0.28
N GLU A 102 -42.45 44.60 -0.95
CA GLU A 102 -42.38 44.31 -2.38
C GLU A 102 -42.82 42.87 -2.68
N GLN A 103 -43.50 42.64 -3.79
CA GLN A 103 -43.87 41.30 -4.22
C GLN A 103 -42.59 40.50 -4.53
N LEU A 104 -42.52 39.26 -4.03
CA LEU A 104 -41.40 38.37 -4.36
C LEU A 104 -41.52 37.94 -5.82
N ASP A 105 -40.41 37.97 -6.55
CA ASP A 105 -40.33 37.33 -7.87
C ASP A 105 -40.35 35.82 -7.69
N TYR A 106 -41.13 35.14 -8.52
CA TYR A 106 -41.19 33.68 -8.58
C TYR A 106 -41.46 33.23 -10.01
N VAL A 107 -41.14 31.97 -10.30
CA VAL A 107 -41.40 31.40 -11.62
C VAL A 107 -42.55 30.41 -11.53
N GLU A 108 -43.67 30.73 -12.17
CA GLU A 108 -44.84 29.85 -12.26
C GLU A 108 -44.74 28.91 -13.48
N PHE A 109 -45.30 27.70 -13.34
CA PHE A 109 -45.40 26.76 -14.43
C PHE A 109 -46.72 26.97 -15.21
N ASN A 110 -46.61 27.38 -16.48
CA ASN A 110 -47.75 27.73 -17.33
C ASN A 110 -48.13 26.65 -18.36
N ASP A 111 -47.92 25.36 -18.05
CA ASP A 111 -48.13 24.21 -18.96
C ASP A 111 -47.25 24.21 -20.25
N ASP A 112 -46.32 25.16 -20.40
CA ASP A 112 -45.28 25.17 -21.44
C ASP A 112 -43.90 24.97 -20.80
N TRP A 113 -43.25 23.85 -21.13
CA TRP A 113 -41.96 23.47 -20.56
C TRP A 113 -40.82 24.35 -21.07
N ASP A 114 -40.81 24.74 -22.34
CA ASP A 114 -39.74 25.55 -22.92
C ASP A 114 -39.80 26.99 -22.38
N GLU A 115 -41.01 27.52 -22.24
CA GLU A 115 -41.24 28.83 -21.60
C GLU A 115 -40.84 28.81 -20.13
N PHE A 116 -41.20 27.75 -19.39
CA PHE A 116 -40.79 27.58 -17.99
C PHE A 116 -39.26 27.53 -17.83
N LEU A 117 -38.56 26.80 -18.70
CA LEU A 117 -37.10 26.75 -18.69
C LEU A 117 -36.47 28.12 -18.97
N LEU A 118 -37.04 28.89 -19.91
CA LEU A 118 -36.56 30.23 -20.23
C LEU A 118 -36.77 31.19 -19.05
N ASN A 119 -37.94 31.13 -18.40
CA ASN A 119 -38.25 31.97 -17.24
C ASN A 119 -37.33 31.67 -16.06
N ASN A 120 -37.01 30.40 -15.81
CA ASN A 120 -36.03 29.99 -14.80
C ASN A 120 -34.62 30.53 -15.13
N LYS A 121 -34.19 30.48 -16.40
CA LYS A 121 -32.90 31.07 -16.81
C LYS A 121 -32.86 32.59 -16.63
N ASN A 122 -33.95 33.28 -16.91
CA ASN A 122 -34.04 34.72 -16.69
C ASN A 122 -33.96 35.04 -15.19
N TYR A 123 -34.74 34.34 -14.36
CA TYR A 123 -34.68 34.47 -12.91
C TYR A 123 -33.25 34.22 -12.38
N ALA A 124 -32.58 33.16 -12.84
CA ALA A 124 -31.20 32.87 -12.45
C ALA A 124 -30.23 34.01 -12.81
N ASN A 125 -30.40 34.64 -13.98
CA ASN A 125 -29.59 35.81 -14.37
C ASN A 125 -29.89 37.03 -13.51
N ASP A 126 -31.17 37.31 -13.23
CA ASP A 126 -31.60 38.47 -12.44
C ASP A 126 -31.08 38.39 -10.99
N TYR A 127 -30.99 37.16 -10.47
CA TYR A 127 -30.55 36.86 -9.10
C TYR A 127 -29.13 36.31 -8.97
N TRP A 128 -28.34 36.33 -10.05
CA TRP A 128 -26.92 35.92 -10.07
C TRP A 128 -26.68 34.47 -9.60
N ILE A 129 -27.60 33.56 -9.92
CA ILE A 129 -27.46 32.12 -9.66
C ILE A 129 -26.57 31.52 -10.77
N ASP A 130 -25.47 30.87 -10.38
CA ASP A 130 -24.48 30.35 -11.34
C ASP A 130 -24.95 29.03 -11.97
N LEU A 131 -25.42 29.11 -13.21
CA LEU A 131 -25.82 27.94 -14.01
C LEU A 131 -24.64 27.21 -14.68
N HIS A 132 -23.39 27.59 -14.38
CA HIS A 132 -22.19 26.93 -14.87
C HIS A 132 -21.43 26.17 -13.77
N ALA A 133 -21.81 26.38 -12.51
CA ALA A 133 -21.32 25.60 -11.39
C ALA A 133 -21.95 24.19 -11.38
N ASP A 134 -21.31 23.24 -10.68
CA ASP A 134 -21.84 21.89 -10.49
C ASP A 134 -23.10 21.95 -9.60
N PRO A 135 -24.30 21.74 -10.15
CA PRO A 135 -25.54 21.98 -9.42
C PRO A 135 -25.71 21.01 -8.24
N PHE A 136 -25.10 19.82 -8.31
CA PHE A 136 -25.18 18.83 -7.24
C PHE A 136 -24.32 19.22 -6.03
N LYS A 137 -23.26 20.02 -6.22
CA LYS A 137 -22.50 20.57 -5.10
C LYS A 137 -23.22 21.72 -4.40
N GLU A 138 -24.00 22.50 -5.13
CA GLU A 138 -24.80 23.59 -4.55
C GLU A 138 -26.00 23.05 -3.78
N LEU A 139 -26.57 21.92 -4.21
CA LEU A 139 -27.66 21.24 -3.51
C LEU A 139 -27.26 20.63 -2.16
N LEU A 140 -25.97 20.32 -1.97
CA LEU A 140 -25.48 19.64 -0.78
C LEU A 140 -24.77 20.61 0.14
N THR A 141 -25.10 20.54 1.43
CA THR A 141 -24.35 21.26 2.46
C THR A 141 -22.93 20.70 2.60
N GLU A 142 -21.99 21.51 3.13
CA GLU A 142 -20.62 21.03 3.40
C GLU A 142 -20.60 19.81 4.35
N GLU A 143 -21.58 19.71 5.25
CA GLU A 143 -21.73 18.59 6.18
C GLU A 143 -22.16 17.31 5.44
N GLU A 144 -23.14 17.40 4.54
CA GLU A 144 -23.60 16.27 3.73
C GLU A 144 -22.52 15.77 2.76
N LEU A 145 -21.79 16.68 2.11
CA LEU A 145 -20.65 16.33 1.27
C LEU A 145 -19.60 15.53 2.05
N LYS A 146 -19.30 15.98 3.27
CA LYS A 146 -18.34 15.29 4.14
C LYS A 146 -18.85 13.92 4.60
N GLU A 147 -20.14 13.80 4.90
CA GLU A 147 -20.75 12.52 5.25
C GLU A 147 -20.68 11.52 4.08
N ILE A 148 -20.98 11.97 2.86
CA ILE A 148 -20.84 11.16 1.64
C ILE A 148 -19.38 10.74 1.44
N GLU A 149 -18.42 11.65 1.58
CA GLU A 149 -16.99 11.32 1.52
C GLU A 149 -16.59 10.26 2.56
N ASP A 150 -17.06 10.41 3.81
CA ASP A 150 -16.81 9.45 4.87
C ASP A 150 -17.48 8.10 4.62
N ILE A 151 -18.66 8.05 4.00
CA ILE A 151 -19.31 6.80 3.59
C ILE A 151 -18.49 6.10 2.51
N ILE A 152 -18.06 6.84 1.47
CA ILE A 152 -17.26 6.33 0.36
C ILE A 152 -15.92 5.77 0.87
N ASP A 153 -15.26 6.48 1.80
CA ASP A 153 -13.99 6.03 2.38
C ASP A 153 -14.20 4.85 3.35
N ASN A 154 -15.09 4.98 4.34
CA ASN A 154 -15.21 3.99 5.41
C ASN A 154 -15.93 2.71 4.97
N GLN A 155 -16.95 2.80 4.11
CA GLN A 155 -17.73 1.62 3.70
C GLN A 155 -17.16 0.95 2.45
N TYR A 156 -16.60 1.73 1.52
CA TYR A 156 -16.12 1.21 0.23
C TYR A 156 -14.60 1.30 0.07
N GLY A 157 -13.87 2.00 0.94
CA GLY A 157 -12.41 2.09 0.86
C GLY A 157 -11.93 2.72 -0.45
N LEU A 158 -12.74 3.62 -1.02
CA LEU A 158 -12.53 4.21 -2.34
C LEU A 158 -11.74 5.52 -2.30
N LYS A 159 -11.04 5.79 -1.20
CA LYS A 159 -10.16 6.95 -1.10
C LYS A 159 -9.18 7.03 -2.26
N ASP A 160 -9.15 8.19 -2.90
CA ASP A 160 -8.15 8.50 -3.90
C ASP A 160 -6.76 8.54 -3.28
N LEU A 161 -5.78 8.18 -4.11
CA LEU A 161 -4.38 8.26 -3.75
C LEU A 161 -3.96 9.73 -3.76
N LYS A 162 -3.46 10.25 -2.64
CA LYS A 162 -2.96 11.63 -2.55
C LYS A 162 -1.52 11.72 -3.03
N LEU A 163 -1.26 11.14 -4.21
CA LEU A 163 0.05 11.11 -4.84
C LEU A 163 0.11 12.11 -6.00
N ASP A 164 1.11 12.97 -5.98
CA ASP A 164 1.41 13.94 -7.02
C ASP A 164 2.61 13.50 -7.89
N LYS A 165 2.87 14.25 -8.96
CA LYS A 165 3.96 14.00 -9.90
C LYS A 165 5.35 13.95 -9.24
N TYR A 166 5.57 14.69 -8.14
CA TYR A 166 6.84 14.73 -7.44
C TYR A 166 7.05 13.47 -6.60
N ASP A 167 5.99 12.84 -6.10
CA ASP A 167 6.11 11.55 -5.41
C ASP A 167 6.59 10.45 -6.37
N TYR A 168 5.99 10.38 -7.56
CA TYR A 168 6.40 9.45 -8.61
C TYR A 168 7.84 9.73 -9.08
N MET A 169 8.19 11.00 -9.24
CA MET A 169 9.56 11.42 -9.58
C MET A 169 10.55 10.97 -8.49
N TYR A 170 10.25 11.21 -7.22
CA TYR A 170 11.11 10.82 -6.11
C TYR A 170 11.28 9.29 -6.04
N ALA A 171 10.19 8.53 -6.12
CA ALA A 171 10.23 7.07 -6.14
C ALA A 171 11.09 6.54 -7.30
N SER A 172 10.92 7.12 -8.50
CA SER A 172 11.70 6.75 -9.68
C SER A 172 13.18 7.06 -9.50
N LEU A 173 13.52 8.26 -9.01
CA LEU A 173 14.91 8.67 -8.75
C LEU A 173 15.58 7.82 -7.67
N SER A 174 14.85 7.48 -6.60
CA SER A 174 15.33 6.55 -5.56
C SER A 174 15.64 5.17 -6.16
N GLY A 175 14.76 4.65 -7.01
CA GLY A 175 14.94 3.40 -7.71
C GLY A 175 16.16 3.42 -8.64
N ILE A 176 16.30 4.47 -9.45
CA ILE A 176 17.46 4.67 -10.33
C ILE A 176 18.75 4.72 -9.51
N LEU A 177 18.79 5.51 -8.44
CA LEU A 177 19.95 5.62 -7.56
C LEU A 177 20.35 4.25 -6.99
N CYS A 178 19.38 3.48 -6.51
CA CYS A 178 19.64 2.14 -5.96
C CYS A 178 20.07 1.14 -7.05
N GLY A 179 19.55 1.26 -8.28
CA GLY A 179 20.02 0.50 -9.43
C GLY A 179 21.46 0.84 -9.81
N LEU A 180 21.86 2.12 -9.73
CA LEU A 180 23.25 2.52 -9.94
C LEU A 180 24.18 1.98 -8.85
N ILE A 181 23.74 1.99 -7.58
CA ILE A 181 24.47 1.34 -6.48
C ILE A 181 24.69 -0.13 -6.80
N ASP A 182 23.64 -0.84 -7.22
CA ASP A 182 23.75 -2.25 -7.59
C ASP A 182 24.77 -2.47 -8.73
N VAL A 183 24.63 -1.73 -9.83
CA VAL A 183 25.46 -1.88 -11.02
C VAL A 183 26.94 -1.55 -10.77
N PHE A 184 27.23 -0.43 -10.11
CA PHE A 184 28.59 0.09 -9.97
C PHE A 184 29.29 -0.36 -8.68
N ILE A 185 28.54 -0.56 -7.59
CA ILE A 185 29.12 -0.92 -6.29
C ILE A 185 29.10 -2.44 -6.09
N ILE A 186 28.06 -3.15 -6.53
CA ILE A 186 27.94 -4.61 -6.33
C ILE A 186 28.41 -5.38 -7.57
N GLY A 187 27.69 -5.22 -8.69
CA GLY A 187 27.97 -5.88 -9.96
C GLY A 187 27.78 -7.40 -9.90
N GLU A 188 28.83 -8.16 -10.17
CA GLU A 188 28.78 -9.63 -10.20
C GLU A 188 29.76 -10.25 -9.20
N PRO A 189 29.50 -11.49 -8.72
CA PRO A 189 30.41 -12.16 -7.80
C PRO A 189 31.80 -12.36 -8.39
N LEU A 190 32.83 -12.46 -7.54
CA LEU A 190 34.20 -12.62 -8.02
C LEU A 190 34.41 -13.86 -8.89
N LYS A 191 33.78 -15.01 -8.58
CA LYS A 191 33.94 -16.22 -9.40
C LYS A 191 33.33 -16.03 -10.80
N ALA A 192 32.13 -15.42 -10.89
CA ALA A 192 31.52 -14.99 -12.15
C ALA A 192 32.42 -14.07 -12.98
N LYS A 193 32.99 -13.05 -12.32
CA LYS A 193 33.94 -12.11 -12.94
C LYS A 193 35.18 -12.84 -13.48
N LYS A 194 35.78 -13.72 -12.68
CA LYS A 194 36.93 -14.52 -13.10
C LYS A 194 36.59 -15.46 -14.26
N ARG A 195 35.42 -16.12 -14.23
CA ARG A 195 34.95 -16.98 -15.34
C ARG A 195 34.85 -16.18 -16.64
N ARG A 196 34.16 -15.04 -16.63
CA ARG A 196 34.03 -14.18 -17.82
C ARG A 196 35.38 -13.71 -18.35
N PHE A 197 36.29 -13.28 -17.47
CA PHE A 197 37.60 -12.77 -17.89
C PHE A 197 38.54 -13.88 -18.41
N ARG A 198 38.38 -15.14 -17.99
CA ARG A 198 39.11 -16.29 -18.58
C ARG A 198 38.77 -16.51 -20.04
N GLU A 199 37.55 -16.19 -20.44
CA GLU A 199 37.11 -16.33 -21.84
C GLU A 199 37.68 -15.23 -22.74
N ILE A 200 38.16 -14.12 -22.14
CA ILE A 200 38.78 -13.01 -22.86
C ILE A 200 40.30 -13.19 -22.84
N LYS A 201 40.90 -13.53 -23.99
CA LYS A 201 42.36 -13.70 -24.12
C LYS A 201 43.12 -12.46 -23.65
N GLY A 202 44.20 -12.65 -22.89
CA GLY A 202 45.17 -11.60 -22.54
C GLY A 202 44.88 -10.78 -21.28
N LYS A 203 43.80 -11.05 -20.52
CA LYS A 203 43.52 -10.32 -19.27
C LYS A 203 44.11 -10.99 -18.03
N ASN A 204 44.72 -10.19 -17.16
CA ASN A 204 45.22 -10.66 -15.86
C ASN A 204 44.05 -10.80 -14.85
N ILE A 205 43.83 -12.02 -14.38
CA ILE A 205 42.71 -12.40 -13.50
C ILE A 205 43.10 -12.26 -12.01
N ASN A 206 44.40 -12.20 -11.71
CA ASN A 206 44.91 -12.29 -10.33
C ASN A 206 44.60 -11.03 -9.51
N ASN A 207 44.44 -9.88 -10.17
CA ASN A 207 44.13 -8.60 -9.52
C ASN A 207 42.63 -8.37 -9.35
N LEU A 208 41.77 -9.28 -9.86
CA LEU A 208 40.33 -9.14 -9.70
C LEU A 208 39.94 -9.42 -8.25
N GLN A 209 39.19 -8.48 -7.70
CA GLN A 209 38.61 -8.58 -6.36
C GLN A 209 37.09 -8.48 -6.44
N ASP A 210 36.45 -9.00 -5.40
CA ASP A 210 35.03 -8.86 -5.19
C ASP A 210 34.70 -7.41 -4.80
N SER A 211 33.44 -7.01 -4.90
CA SER A 211 33.05 -5.67 -4.44
C SER A 211 33.32 -5.50 -2.94
N THR A 212 33.71 -4.29 -2.54
CA THR A 212 33.93 -3.96 -1.11
C THR A 212 32.69 -4.28 -0.28
N LEU A 213 31.50 -4.10 -0.85
CA LEU A 213 30.24 -4.41 -0.17
C LEU A 213 30.06 -5.91 0.05
N ASN A 214 30.26 -6.74 -0.98
CA ASN A 214 30.18 -8.19 -0.86
C ASN A 214 31.25 -8.74 0.11
N GLN A 215 32.46 -8.19 0.11
CA GLN A 215 33.50 -8.57 1.08
C GLN A 215 33.06 -8.29 2.52
N LYS A 216 32.46 -7.11 2.80
CA LYS A 216 31.92 -6.77 4.12
C LYS A 216 30.78 -7.70 4.54
N VAL A 217 29.88 -8.03 3.62
CA VAL A 217 28.78 -8.98 3.88
C VAL A 217 29.36 -10.36 4.23
N GLN A 218 30.34 -10.85 3.47
CA GLN A 218 31.01 -12.12 3.75
C GLN A 218 31.70 -12.13 5.13
N GLN A 219 32.37 -11.04 5.53
CA GLN A 219 32.92 -10.89 6.87
C GLN A 219 31.84 -10.89 7.96
N GLY A 220 30.68 -10.29 7.67
CA GLY A 220 29.50 -10.36 8.54
C GLY A 220 29.04 -11.80 8.78
N PHE A 221 28.90 -12.60 7.72
CA PHE A 221 28.59 -14.03 7.82
C PHE A 221 29.65 -14.78 8.63
N ASP A 222 30.93 -14.54 8.37
CA ASP A 222 32.04 -15.16 9.12
C ASP A 222 31.95 -14.84 10.62
N SER A 223 31.60 -13.61 10.98
CA SER A 223 31.41 -13.19 12.37
C SER A 223 30.20 -13.87 13.01
N ILE A 224 29.08 -13.95 12.30
CA ILE A 224 27.86 -14.62 12.80
C ILE A 224 28.14 -16.11 13.04
N VAL A 225 28.76 -16.79 12.08
CA VAL A 225 29.09 -18.23 12.20
C VAL A 225 30.05 -18.47 13.35
N LYS A 226 31.07 -17.62 13.53
CA LYS A 226 31.98 -17.70 14.70
C LYS A 226 31.23 -17.54 16.01
N LYS A 227 30.39 -16.50 16.15
CA LYS A 227 29.60 -16.26 17.37
C LYS A 227 28.65 -17.41 17.68
N PHE A 228 28.00 -17.96 16.66
CA PHE A 228 27.12 -19.10 16.82
C PHE A 228 27.89 -20.36 17.23
N ALA A 229 29.00 -20.68 16.54
CA ALA A 229 29.87 -21.77 16.93
C ALA A 229 30.42 -21.61 18.35
N ASP A 230 30.80 -20.38 18.74
CA ASP A 230 31.29 -20.07 20.08
C ASP A 230 30.23 -20.37 21.13
N PHE A 231 28.99 -19.93 20.89
CA PHE A 231 27.86 -20.21 21.76
C PHE A 231 27.60 -21.71 21.91
N ILE A 232 27.58 -22.46 20.80
CA ILE A 232 27.37 -23.90 20.83
C ILE A 232 28.54 -24.62 21.52
N TYR A 233 29.79 -24.21 21.28
CA TYR A 233 30.96 -24.78 21.93
C TYR A 233 30.91 -24.61 23.45
N GLU A 234 30.58 -23.41 23.96
CA GLU A 234 30.47 -23.20 25.41
C GLU A 234 29.31 -24.00 26.02
N TYR A 235 28.18 -24.10 25.30
CA TYR A 235 27.06 -24.94 25.71
C TYR A 235 27.47 -26.42 25.80
N ASP A 236 28.11 -26.96 24.76
CA ASP A 236 28.53 -28.36 24.72
C ASP A 236 29.62 -28.64 25.77
N LYS A 237 30.57 -27.72 25.97
CA LYS A 237 31.60 -27.80 27.03
C LYS A 237 30.99 -27.91 28.41
N LYS A 238 29.99 -27.07 28.72
CA LYS A 238 29.29 -27.07 30.02
C LYS A 238 28.55 -28.39 30.29
N HIS A 239 28.08 -29.07 29.25
CA HIS A 239 27.28 -30.29 29.37
C HIS A 239 28.05 -31.58 28.99
N GLY A 240 29.37 -31.50 28.77
CA GLY A 240 30.20 -32.67 28.44
C GLY A 240 29.97 -33.24 27.04
N ASN A 241 29.41 -32.46 26.11
CA ASN A 241 28.97 -32.89 24.77
C ASN A 241 29.93 -32.46 23.64
N LEU A 242 31.20 -32.15 23.95
CA LEU A 242 32.17 -31.70 22.95
C LEU A 242 32.46 -32.78 21.91
N VAL A 243 32.09 -32.48 20.66
CA VAL A 243 32.32 -33.37 19.51
C VAL A 243 33.73 -33.23 18.92
N LYS A 244 34.37 -32.06 19.07
CA LYS A 244 35.70 -31.72 18.56
C LYS A 244 36.35 -30.67 19.45
N ASN A 245 37.65 -30.38 19.23
CA ASN A 245 38.34 -29.26 19.90
C ASN A 245 38.32 -29.38 21.44
N LYS A 246 38.45 -30.61 21.97
CA LYS A 246 38.29 -30.93 23.39
C LYS A 246 39.29 -30.21 24.31
N THR A 247 40.47 -29.87 23.78
CA THR A 247 41.57 -29.25 24.53
C THR A 247 41.70 -27.74 24.28
N LYS A 248 41.36 -27.27 23.08
CA LYS A 248 41.49 -25.86 22.69
C LYS A 248 40.34 -25.47 21.76
N LYS A 249 39.66 -24.37 22.09
CA LYS A 249 38.64 -23.74 21.25
C LYS A 249 39.23 -23.31 19.90
N PHE A 250 38.43 -23.39 18.84
CA PHE A 250 38.84 -22.91 17.51
C PHE A 250 39.12 -21.40 17.53
N ASP A 251 40.09 -20.96 16.73
CA ASP A 251 40.50 -19.54 16.59
C ASP A 251 40.18 -18.95 15.21
N SER A 252 39.89 -19.81 14.23
CA SER A 252 39.64 -19.46 12.84
C SER A 252 38.19 -19.74 12.42
N VAL A 253 37.73 -19.07 11.35
CA VAL A 253 36.42 -19.35 10.73
C VAL A 253 36.35 -20.81 10.27
N SER A 254 37.44 -21.32 9.69
CA SER A 254 37.56 -22.72 9.29
C SER A 254 37.35 -23.68 10.45
N GLY A 255 37.91 -23.38 11.62
CA GLY A 255 37.73 -24.19 12.83
C GLY A 255 36.31 -24.11 13.40
N ALA A 256 35.66 -22.95 13.31
CA ALA A 256 34.26 -22.77 13.69
C ALA A 256 33.33 -23.59 12.79
N ILE A 257 33.47 -23.47 11.46
CA ILE A 257 32.71 -24.27 10.49
C ILE A 257 32.91 -25.77 10.77
N GLY A 258 34.16 -26.21 10.89
CA GLY A 258 34.48 -27.62 11.14
C GLY A 258 34.08 -28.15 12.52
N TYR A 259 33.69 -27.30 13.47
CA TYR A 259 33.04 -27.71 14.71
C TYR A 259 31.53 -27.88 14.51
N LEU A 260 30.90 -26.95 13.80
CA LEU A 260 29.47 -27.01 13.48
C LEU A 260 29.13 -28.18 12.56
N GLU A 261 29.92 -28.43 11.51
CA GLU A 261 29.78 -29.58 10.58
C GLU A 261 29.74 -30.92 11.35
N GLU A 262 30.57 -31.06 12.39
CA GLU A 262 30.61 -32.27 13.22
C GLU A 262 29.44 -32.33 14.22
N ARG A 263 29.12 -31.18 14.84
CA ARG A 263 28.10 -31.09 15.91
C ARG A 263 26.69 -31.28 15.39
N PHE A 264 26.44 -30.80 14.18
CA PHE A 264 25.15 -30.83 13.51
C PHE A 264 25.23 -31.69 12.25
N SER A 265 25.85 -32.87 12.37
CA SER A 265 25.90 -33.83 11.28
C SER A 265 24.50 -34.24 10.84
N VAL A 266 24.29 -34.27 9.52
CA VAL A 266 23.04 -34.63 8.86
C VAL A 266 23.30 -35.70 7.80
N ASN A 267 22.26 -36.46 7.46
CA ASN A 267 22.35 -37.61 6.57
C ASN A 267 22.17 -37.27 5.08
N TYR A 268 21.83 -36.02 4.77
CA TYR A 268 21.56 -35.54 3.41
C TYR A 268 22.70 -34.70 2.79
N ASP A 269 23.88 -34.70 3.42
CA ASP A 269 25.07 -33.91 3.03
C ASP A 269 26.00 -34.67 2.05
N ALA A 270 25.42 -35.38 1.09
CA ALA A 270 26.20 -36.14 0.10
C ALA A 270 26.86 -35.21 -0.93
N ARG A 271 28.19 -35.29 -1.06
CA ARG A 271 28.97 -34.42 -1.96
C ARG A 271 29.05 -34.99 -3.38
N TYR A 272 29.00 -36.30 -3.50
CA TYR A 272 29.11 -37.05 -4.75
C TYR A 272 28.04 -38.15 -4.82
N ALA A 273 27.68 -38.59 -6.03
CA ALA A 273 26.75 -39.71 -6.22
C ALA A 273 27.19 -41.00 -5.51
N LYS A 274 28.51 -41.25 -5.48
CA LYS A 274 29.11 -42.40 -4.77
C LYS A 274 28.83 -42.39 -3.27
N ASP A 275 28.64 -41.21 -2.66
CA ASP A 275 28.34 -41.10 -1.22
C ASP A 275 26.93 -41.65 -0.92
N LEU A 276 26.07 -41.71 -1.95
CA LEU A 276 24.73 -42.29 -1.95
C LEU A 276 24.69 -43.72 -2.53
N GLY A 277 25.85 -44.31 -2.85
CA GLY A 277 25.91 -45.63 -3.50
C GLY A 277 25.46 -45.65 -4.96
N LEU A 278 25.43 -44.49 -5.62
CA LEU A 278 24.99 -44.33 -7.01
C LEU A 278 26.16 -43.99 -7.95
N SER A 279 25.96 -44.19 -9.25
CA SER A 279 26.91 -43.77 -10.28
C SER A 279 26.73 -42.29 -10.65
N SER A 280 27.71 -41.71 -11.32
CA SER A 280 27.62 -40.32 -11.80
C SER A 280 26.64 -40.14 -12.96
N ASP A 281 26.22 -41.25 -13.59
CA ASP A 281 25.19 -41.26 -14.64
C ASP A 281 23.79 -41.17 -14.04
N ASP A 282 23.60 -41.68 -12.81
CA ASP A 282 22.32 -41.61 -12.11
C ASP A 282 22.02 -40.18 -11.64
N ILE A 283 23.02 -39.50 -11.06
CA ILE A 283 22.88 -38.15 -10.48
C ILE A 283 24.20 -37.38 -10.57
N LYS A 284 24.14 -36.14 -11.08
CA LYS A 284 25.32 -35.27 -11.19
C LYS A 284 25.52 -34.39 -9.95
N LEU A 285 26.17 -34.94 -8.91
CA LEU A 285 26.57 -34.22 -7.69
C LEU A 285 28.08 -33.96 -7.64
N ASN A 286 28.44 -32.78 -7.11
CA ASN A 286 29.80 -32.38 -6.80
C ASN A 286 29.80 -31.34 -5.65
N PRO A 287 30.96 -31.06 -5.03
CA PRO A 287 31.05 -30.11 -3.92
C PRO A 287 30.58 -28.69 -4.24
N LEU A 288 30.46 -28.30 -5.52
CA LEU A 288 30.01 -26.98 -5.93
C LEU A 288 28.49 -26.89 -6.18
N ASN A 289 27.76 -28.01 -6.31
CA ASN A 289 26.31 -27.99 -6.56
C ASN A 289 25.47 -28.77 -5.55
N HIS A 290 26.06 -29.57 -4.67
CA HIS A 290 25.26 -30.40 -3.77
C HIS A 290 24.32 -29.57 -2.87
N HIS A 291 24.75 -28.43 -2.32
CA HIS A 291 23.86 -27.52 -1.57
C HIS A 291 22.69 -26.97 -2.41
N LEU A 292 22.84 -26.88 -3.74
CA LEU A 292 21.76 -26.43 -4.62
C LEU A 292 20.83 -27.60 -5.00
N LYS A 293 21.38 -28.79 -5.19
CA LYS A 293 20.62 -29.96 -5.65
C LYS A 293 19.93 -30.69 -4.52
N SER A 294 20.55 -30.80 -3.36
CA SER A 294 19.96 -31.38 -2.15
C SER A 294 19.06 -30.35 -1.50
N LEU A 295 17.75 -30.62 -1.47
CA LEU A 295 16.73 -29.64 -1.08
C LEU A 295 16.86 -29.22 0.38
N ALA A 296 17.39 -30.10 1.23
CA ALA A 296 17.53 -29.85 2.66
C ALA A 296 18.51 -28.70 3.01
N HIS A 297 19.41 -28.30 2.10
CA HIS A 297 20.36 -27.19 2.31
C HIS A 297 19.77 -25.80 1.98
N GLN A 298 18.48 -25.72 1.66
CA GLN A 298 17.85 -24.42 1.42
C GLN A 298 17.48 -23.71 2.73
N PRO A 299 17.76 -22.41 2.87
CA PRO A 299 17.38 -21.61 4.05
C PRO A 299 15.92 -21.10 3.93
N ASP A 300 14.97 -22.01 3.70
CA ASP A 300 13.55 -21.72 3.54
C ASP A 300 12.66 -22.85 4.07
N ILE A 301 11.34 -22.68 3.97
CA ILE A 301 10.36 -23.65 4.48
C ILE A 301 10.41 -24.99 3.74
N ILE A 302 10.81 -24.98 2.46
CA ILE A 302 10.94 -26.20 1.64
C ILE A 302 12.17 -26.97 2.11
N GLY A 303 13.30 -26.28 2.33
CA GLY A 303 14.49 -26.87 2.89
C GLY A 303 14.27 -27.45 4.29
N LEU A 304 13.55 -26.74 5.16
CA LEU A 304 13.17 -27.26 6.47
C LEU A 304 12.32 -28.53 6.36
N PHE A 305 11.31 -28.54 5.49
CA PHE A 305 10.45 -29.70 5.28
C PHE A 305 11.26 -30.93 4.82
N PHE A 306 12.07 -30.78 3.77
CA PHE A 306 12.88 -31.90 3.26
C PHE A 306 13.96 -32.33 4.22
N SER A 307 14.57 -31.40 4.95
CA SER A 307 15.54 -31.71 6.01
C SER A 307 14.93 -32.57 7.12
N LEU A 308 13.72 -32.25 7.58
CA LEU A 308 13.02 -33.06 8.56
C LEU A 308 12.68 -34.43 7.98
N LEU A 309 12.07 -34.47 6.79
CA LEU A 309 11.72 -35.72 6.10
C LEU A 309 12.93 -36.65 5.95
N ASP A 310 14.03 -36.11 5.44
CA ASP A 310 15.27 -36.86 5.19
C ASP A 310 15.89 -37.39 6.50
N GLN A 311 15.88 -36.60 7.57
CA GLN A 311 16.35 -37.04 8.89
C GLN A 311 15.47 -38.12 9.52
N PHE A 312 14.16 -38.08 9.31
CA PHE A 312 13.24 -39.11 9.81
C PHE A 312 13.36 -40.43 9.03
N MET A 313 13.62 -40.35 7.73
CA MET A 313 13.59 -41.50 6.82
C MET A 313 14.96 -42.11 6.51
N ASP A 314 16.04 -41.49 7.00
CA ASP A 314 17.42 -41.74 6.58
C ASP A 314 17.60 -41.72 5.03
N THR A 315 17.07 -40.66 4.42
CA THR A 315 17.14 -40.42 2.98
C THR A 315 17.89 -39.14 2.64
N THR A 316 18.25 -38.99 1.37
CA THR A 316 18.71 -37.73 0.77
C THR A 316 17.79 -37.38 -0.38
N THR A 317 17.15 -36.21 -0.33
CA THR A 317 16.27 -35.73 -1.39
C THR A 317 16.98 -34.72 -2.30
N VAL A 318 17.12 -35.06 -3.58
CA VAL A 318 17.81 -34.22 -4.57
C VAL A 318 16.95 -33.89 -5.80
N ILE A 319 17.16 -32.72 -6.39
CA ILE A 319 16.64 -32.38 -7.72
C ILE A 319 17.72 -32.62 -8.77
N ASP A 320 17.36 -33.43 -9.76
CA ASP A 320 18.23 -33.71 -10.91
C ASP A 320 17.40 -33.85 -12.19
N ASN A 321 17.79 -33.12 -13.24
CA ASN A 321 17.06 -33.06 -14.52
C ASN A 321 15.55 -32.82 -14.38
N GLY A 322 15.17 -31.87 -13.51
CA GLY A 322 13.77 -31.50 -13.31
C GLY A 322 12.95 -32.48 -12.47
N LYS A 323 13.55 -33.54 -11.93
CA LYS A 323 12.87 -34.55 -11.12
C LYS A 323 13.40 -34.54 -9.69
N ILE A 324 12.49 -34.67 -8.73
CA ILE A 324 12.81 -34.91 -7.33
C ILE A 324 13.10 -36.41 -7.18
N LYS A 325 14.27 -36.76 -6.65
CA LYS A 325 14.72 -38.12 -6.36
C LYS A 325 14.96 -38.24 -4.86
N ILE A 326 14.26 -39.16 -4.20
CA ILE A 326 14.48 -39.50 -2.80
C ILE A 326 15.33 -40.78 -2.77
N ILE A 327 16.50 -40.70 -2.14
CA ILE A 327 17.50 -41.77 -2.19
C ILE A 327 17.75 -42.26 -0.77
N LYS A 328 17.66 -43.56 -0.56
CA LYS A 328 17.98 -44.15 0.74
C LYS A 328 19.49 -44.17 0.93
N ASN A 329 19.96 -43.73 2.10
CA ASN A 329 21.41 -43.71 2.36
C ASN A 329 21.95 -45.14 2.51
N PRO A 330 23.07 -45.49 1.86
CA PRO A 330 23.57 -46.86 1.80
C PRO A 330 24.03 -47.39 3.17
N ASN A 331 24.43 -46.49 4.07
CA ASN A 331 24.95 -46.86 5.38
C ASN A 331 23.86 -47.08 6.45
N GLY A 332 22.64 -46.54 6.28
CA GLY A 332 21.51 -46.77 7.19
C GLY A 332 21.77 -46.41 8.66
N LYS A 333 22.73 -45.51 8.93
CA LYS A 333 23.33 -45.30 10.27
C LYS A 333 22.87 -44.02 10.96
N PHE A 334 22.13 -43.16 10.26
CA PHE A 334 21.71 -41.91 10.86
C PHE A 334 20.49 -42.15 11.75
N GLU A 335 20.58 -41.71 13.00
CA GLU A 335 19.45 -41.74 13.92
C GLU A 335 19.13 -40.33 14.40
N LEU A 336 17.93 -39.87 14.07
CA LEU A 336 17.41 -38.61 14.59
C LEU A 336 17.13 -38.72 16.10
N LYS A 337 17.92 -37.98 16.88
CA LYS A 337 17.84 -37.96 18.34
C LYS A 337 16.52 -37.32 18.81
N GLY A 338 15.94 -37.88 19.87
CA GLY A 338 14.71 -37.39 20.51
C GLY A 338 13.96 -38.54 21.19
N LYS A 339 13.36 -38.27 22.38
CA LYS A 339 12.67 -39.30 23.17
C LYS A 339 11.27 -39.61 22.63
N ASP A 340 10.66 -38.65 21.96
CA ASP A 340 9.31 -38.71 21.40
C ASP A 340 9.26 -37.96 20.06
N PHE A 341 8.10 -38.00 19.39
CA PHE A 341 7.92 -37.35 18.09
C PHE A 341 8.17 -35.84 18.13
N LYS A 342 7.67 -35.14 19.16
CA LYS A 342 7.80 -33.67 19.30
C LYS A 342 9.26 -33.27 19.49
N SER A 343 10.00 -33.97 20.35
CA SER A 343 11.42 -33.75 20.58
C SER A 343 12.26 -34.07 19.36
N LYS A 344 11.92 -35.11 18.57
CA LYS A 344 12.57 -35.39 17.29
C LYS A 344 12.40 -34.24 16.27
N ILE A 345 11.22 -33.62 16.20
CA ILE A 345 11.01 -32.43 15.35
C ILE A 345 11.94 -31.29 15.79
N VAL A 346 12.00 -30.99 17.09
CA VAL A 346 12.86 -29.92 17.62
C VAL A 346 14.34 -30.22 17.35
N CYS A 347 14.79 -31.45 17.61
CA CYS A 347 16.16 -31.87 17.31
C CYS A 347 16.48 -31.80 15.82
N GLY A 348 15.55 -32.22 14.96
CA GLY A 348 15.71 -32.16 13.50
C GLY A 348 15.81 -30.73 12.99
N PHE A 349 15.00 -29.82 13.55
CA PHE A 349 15.07 -28.38 13.27
C PHE A 349 16.41 -27.79 13.71
N LEU A 350 16.89 -28.11 14.93
CA LEU A 350 18.17 -27.60 15.44
C LEU A 350 19.36 -28.16 14.67
N ASN A 351 19.31 -29.43 14.25
CA ASN A 351 20.31 -30.03 13.36
C ASN A 351 20.37 -29.30 12.02
N TRP A 352 19.21 -29.10 11.38
CA TRP A 352 19.11 -28.37 10.13
C TRP A 352 19.67 -26.94 10.24
N LEU A 353 19.22 -26.20 11.25
CA LEU A 353 19.66 -24.83 11.47
C LEU A 353 21.18 -24.77 11.68
N GLY A 354 21.70 -25.63 12.55
CA GLY A 354 23.13 -25.70 12.83
C GLY A 354 23.98 -26.10 11.61
N HIS A 355 23.49 -27.04 10.81
CA HIS A 355 24.12 -27.47 9.56
C HIS A 355 24.17 -26.33 8.54
N LEU A 356 23.05 -25.61 8.33
CA LEU A 356 23.00 -24.43 7.46
C LEU A 356 23.96 -23.32 7.87
N PHE A 357 24.12 -23.06 9.19
CA PHE A 357 25.10 -22.09 9.69
C PHE A 357 26.54 -22.50 9.37
N SER A 358 26.83 -23.78 9.26
CA SER A 358 28.15 -24.24 8.80
C SER A 358 28.32 -24.00 7.29
N ASP A 359 27.32 -24.37 6.49
CA ASP A 359 27.36 -24.28 5.02
C ASP A 359 27.40 -22.83 4.50
N VAL A 360 26.74 -21.88 5.18
CA VAL A 360 26.64 -20.49 4.69
C VAL A 360 27.99 -19.78 4.62
N ALA A 361 28.91 -20.08 5.55
CA ALA A 361 30.27 -19.55 5.53
C ALA A 361 31.18 -20.30 4.54
N GLY A 362 30.67 -21.34 3.88
CA GLY A 362 31.39 -22.17 2.94
C GLY A 362 32.04 -23.36 3.64
N SER A 363 33.13 -23.89 3.08
CA SER A 363 33.72 -25.14 3.59
C SER A 363 34.97 -24.88 4.41
N SER A 364 35.08 -25.59 5.54
CA SER A 364 36.26 -25.63 6.41
C SER A 364 37.55 -25.89 5.60
N GLY A 365 37.56 -26.90 4.73
CA GLY A 365 38.73 -27.24 3.91
C GLY A 365 39.17 -26.15 2.92
N THR A 366 38.24 -25.34 2.40
CA THR A 366 38.59 -24.26 1.46
C THR A 366 39.02 -22.98 2.17
N ARG A 367 38.44 -22.69 3.33
CA ARG A 367 38.74 -21.50 4.15
C ARG A 367 40.14 -21.53 4.75
N GLY A 368 40.78 -22.69 4.80
CA GLY A 368 42.21 -22.85 5.13
C GLY A 368 43.18 -22.34 4.07
N HIS A 369 42.71 -21.94 2.88
CA HIS A 369 43.53 -21.43 1.79
C HIS A 369 43.22 -19.96 1.47
N ALA A 370 44.25 -19.16 1.18
CA ALA A 370 44.10 -17.74 0.84
C ALA A 370 43.13 -17.55 -0.33
N ASN A 371 42.15 -16.65 -0.15
CA ASN A 371 41.14 -16.25 -1.15
C ASN A 371 40.24 -17.39 -1.67
N LYS A 372 40.04 -18.45 -0.88
CA LYS A 372 39.07 -19.54 -1.18
C LYS A 372 38.05 -19.66 -0.05
N ILE A 373 36.77 -19.74 -0.41
CA ILE A 373 35.65 -19.69 0.53
C ILE A 373 34.83 -20.98 0.54
N GLY A 374 34.71 -21.65 -0.61
CA GLY A 374 33.80 -22.80 -0.79
C GLY A 374 32.46 -22.39 -1.43
N ALA A 375 31.55 -23.34 -1.57
CA ALA A 375 30.17 -23.08 -1.97
C ALA A 375 29.36 -22.67 -0.74
N GLY A 376 28.57 -21.60 -0.81
CA GLY A 376 27.60 -21.27 0.23
C GLY A 376 26.29 -22.05 0.07
N VAL A 377 25.27 -21.69 0.83
CA VAL A 377 23.89 -22.18 0.63
C VAL A 377 23.16 -21.35 -0.44
N PRO A 378 22.20 -21.94 -1.18
CA PRO A 378 21.38 -21.18 -2.13
C PRO A 378 20.58 -20.08 -1.44
N ALA A 379 20.21 -19.04 -2.19
CA ALA A 379 19.20 -18.09 -1.71
C ALA A 379 17.85 -18.81 -1.51
N PRO A 380 16.94 -18.28 -0.66
CA PRO A 380 15.62 -18.86 -0.47
C PRO A 380 14.92 -19.14 -1.80
N PHE A 381 14.33 -20.32 -1.93
CA PHE A 381 13.62 -20.83 -3.10
C PHE A 381 14.47 -21.01 -4.38
N TYR A 382 15.77 -20.70 -4.37
CA TYR A 382 16.60 -20.76 -5.56
C TYR A 382 16.79 -22.19 -6.10
N ALA A 383 16.73 -23.23 -5.25
CA ALA A 383 16.83 -24.62 -5.74
C ALA A 383 15.63 -25.03 -6.61
N LEU A 384 14.47 -24.37 -6.49
CA LEU A 384 13.32 -24.65 -7.35
C LEU A 384 13.59 -24.37 -8.82
N THR A 385 14.58 -23.52 -9.13
CA THR A 385 15.06 -23.33 -10.51
C THR A 385 15.54 -24.64 -11.14
N GLN A 386 15.93 -25.63 -10.33
CA GLN A 386 16.35 -26.95 -10.82
C GLN A 386 15.19 -27.78 -11.39
N LEU A 387 13.93 -27.39 -11.13
CA LEU A 387 12.74 -27.96 -11.77
C LEU A 387 12.49 -27.39 -13.18
N MET A 388 13.05 -26.23 -13.49
CA MET A 388 12.83 -25.52 -14.76
C MET A 388 13.76 -26.06 -15.86
N THR A 389 13.32 -27.13 -16.53
CA THR A 389 14.10 -27.82 -17.57
C THR A 389 13.82 -27.37 -19.00
N ALA A 390 13.03 -26.31 -19.18
CA ALA A 390 12.82 -25.72 -20.50
C ALA A 390 14.16 -25.28 -21.13
N ASN A 391 14.36 -25.65 -22.39
CA ASN A 391 15.54 -25.27 -23.15
C ASN A 391 15.49 -23.79 -23.51
N VAL A 392 16.58 -23.09 -23.23
CA VAL A 392 16.79 -21.70 -23.58
C VAL A 392 18.04 -21.62 -24.47
N LYS A 393 18.02 -20.72 -25.46
CA LYS A 393 19.18 -20.45 -26.28
C LYS A 393 20.17 -19.62 -25.46
N ASP A 394 21.34 -20.18 -25.19
CA ASP A 394 22.46 -19.46 -24.56
C ASP A 394 23.56 -19.20 -25.61
N LYS A 395 24.80 -19.05 -25.16
CA LYS A 395 26.01 -18.80 -25.95
C LYS A 395 26.01 -19.54 -27.30
N ASN A 396 26.13 -18.78 -28.38
CA ASN A 396 26.18 -19.27 -29.77
C ASN A 396 24.96 -20.09 -30.21
N GLY A 397 23.80 -19.92 -29.56
CA GLY A 397 22.57 -20.63 -29.89
C GLY A 397 22.52 -22.08 -29.39
N VAL A 398 23.46 -22.49 -28.53
CA VAL A 398 23.45 -23.83 -27.94
C VAL A 398 22.29 -23.92 -26.95
N PRO A 399 21.36 -24.87 -27.12
CA PRO A 399 20.25 -25.05 -26.19
C PRO A 399 20.78 -25.59 -24.86
N VAL A 400 20.47 -24.90 -23.77
CA VAL A 400 20.74 -25.33 -22.40
C VAL A 400 19.47 -25.14 -21.57
N THR A 401 19.23 -26.05 -20.65
CA THR A 401 18.08 -25.92 -19.73
C THR A 401 18.28 -24.74 -18.78
N PHE A 402 17.21 -24.03 -18.42
CA PHE A 402 17.29 -22.95 -17.42
C PHE A 402 17.90 -23.42 -16.08
N ALA A 403 17.53 -24.62 -15.61
CA ALA A 403 18.12 -25.27 -14.44
C ALA A 403 19.66 -25.30 -14.49
N LYS A 404 20.24 -25.57 -15.67
CA LYS A 404 21.69 -25.62 -15.87
C LYS A 404 22.34 -24.24 -15.84
N ILE A 405 21.66 -23.22 -16.37
CA ILE A 405 22.10 -21.83 -16.26
C ILE A 405 22.14 -21.42 -14.78
N ALA A 406 21.04 -21.64 -14.05
CA ALA A 406 20.95 -21.33 -12.62
C ALA A 406 21.99 -22.10 -11.78
N GLU A 407 22.20 -23.39 -12.07
CA GLU A 407 23.26 -24.19 -11.42
C GLU A 407 24.64 -23.56 -11.63
N THR A 408 24.89 -23.03 -12.82
CA THR A 408 26.18 -22.41 -13.18
C THR A 408 26.34 -21.02 -12.55
N VAL A 409 25.26 -20.24 -12.45
CA VAL A 409 25.24 -18.95 -11.75
C VAL A 409 25.52 -19.14 -10.25
N PHE A 410 24.88 -20.13 -9.61
CA PHE A 410 25.13 -20.49 -8.22
C PHE A 410 26.58 -20.90 -7.96
N LYS A 411 27.14 -21.79 -8.79
CA LYS A 411 28.56 -22.22 -8.69
C LYS A 411 29.53 -21.04 -8.77
N ASP A 412 29.14 -20.01 -9.50
CA ASP A 412 29.88 -18.77 -9.68
C ASP A 412 29.72 -17.77 -8.53
N GLY A 413 29.22 -18.22 -7.37
CA GLY A 413 29.19 -17.46 -6.13
C GLY A 413 27.91 -16.66 -5.93
N TYR A 414 26.87 -16.95 -6.69
CA TYR A 414 25.53 -16.39 -6.51
C TYR A 414 24.78 -17.15 -5.40
N ASP A 415 25.39 -17.19 -4.21
CA ASP A 415 24.86 -17.85 -3.01
C ASP A 415 24.17 -16.85 -2.07
N LEU A 416 23.67 -17.31 -0.92
CA LEU A 416 22.95 -16.49 0.05
C LEU A 416 23.72 -15.23 0.47
N ARG A 417 25.06 -15.26 0.52
CA ARG A 417 25.87 -14.10 0.90
C ARG A 417 25.82 -13.02 -0.17
N PHE A 418 25.90 -13.42 -1.43
CA PHE A 418 25.75 -12.50 -2.55
C PHE A 418 24.31 -11.98 -2.63
N ALA A 419 23.31 -12.83 -2.46
CA ALA A 419 21.90 -12.40 -2.36
C ALA A 419 21.68 -11.37 -1.22
N THR A 420 22.36 -11.54 -0.08
CA THR A 420 22.33 -10.56 1.02
C THR A 420 22.96 -9.23 0.61
N THR A 421 24.02 -9.27 -0.21
CA THR A 421 24.63 -8.06 -0.77
C THR A 421 23.66 -7.35 -1.72
N LEU A 422 23.01 -8.10 -2.62
CA LEU A 422 21.98 -7.60 -3.54
C LEU A 422 20.76 -7.02 -2.82
N ALA A 423 20.44 -7.48 -1.61
CA ALA A 423 19.35 -6.96 -0.80
C ALA A 423 19.61 -5.54 -0.27
N ILE A 424 20.86 -5.07 -0.24
CA ILE A 424 21.23 -3.75 0.29
C ILE A 424 20.60 -2.60 -0.53
N PRO A 425 20.81 -2.49 -1.86
CA PRO A 425 20.14 -1.45 -2.66
C PRO A 425 18.62 -1.58 -2.63
N VAL A 426 18.09 -2.79 -2.53
CA VAL A 426 16.64 -3.03 -2.41
C VAL A 426 16.09 -2.47 -1.10
N ALA A 427 16.77 -2.72 0.02
CA ALA A 427 16.41 -2.18 1.32
C ALA A 427 16.57 -0.65 1.38
N LEU A 428 17.63 -0.10 0.78
CA LEU A 428 17.80 1.35 0.69
C LEU A 428 16.66 2.01 -0.07
N ASN A 429 16.23 1.42 -1.19
CA ASN A 429 15.10 1.94 -1.96
C ASN A 429 13.80 1.96 -1.12
N GLU A 430 13.52 0.88 -0.38
CA GLU A 430 12.37 0.85 0.54
C GLU A 430 12.48 1.92 1.63
N ILE A 431 13.67 2.09 2.21
CA ILE A 431 13.92 3.07 3.27
C ILE A 431 13.72 4.49 2.76
N PHE A 432 14.29 4.85 1.61
CA PHE A 432 14.18 6.19 1.03
C PHE A 432 12.73 6.55 0.71
N ILE A 433 11.99 5.64 0.07
CA ILE A 433 10.58 5.86 -0.26
C ILE A 433 9.73 6.02 1.01
N ARG A 434 9.91 5.13 2.00
CA ARG A 434 9.12 5.20 3.25
C ARG A 434 9.46 6.44 4.06
N ILE A 435 10.72 6.85 4.13
CA ILE A 435 11.12 8.10 4.80
C ILE A 435 10.51 9.30 4.10
N PHE A 436 10.62 9.38 2.77
CA PHE A 436 10.05 10.49 2.00
C PHE A 436 8.54 10.60 2.19
N TRP A 437 7.81 9.49 2.01
CA TRP A 437 6.37 9.46 2.23
C TRP A 437 6.02 9.86 3.66
N SER A 438 6.75 9.34 4.66
CA SER A 438 6.51 9.70 6.07
C SER A 438 6.74 11.19 6.33
N ILE A 439 7.76 11.81 5.73
CA ILE A 439 8.02 13.25 5.84
C ILE A 439 6.86 14.04 5.25
N LYS A 440 6.37 13.66 4.05
CA LYS A 440 5.25 14.33 3.41
C LYS A 440 3.97 14.24 4.26
N GLU A 441 3.67 13.06 4.80
CA GLU A 441 2.51 12.86 5.66
C GLU A 441 2.53 13.69 6.94
N ILE A 442 3.71 13.82 7.58
CA ILE A 442 3.87 14.61 8.80
C ILE A 442 3.77 16.11 8.50
N PHE A 443 4.55 16.60 7.55
CA PHE A 443 4.76 18.04 7.39
C PHE A 443 3.79 18.70 6.42
N TYR A 444 3.39 18.00 5.36
CA TYR A 444 2.48 18.54 4.36
C TYR A 444 1.02 18.23 4.71
N HIS A 445 0.71 16.96 5.00
CA HIS A 445 -0.65 16.54 5.36
C HIS A 445 -0.98 16.68 6.86
N LYS A 446 -0.03 17.14 7.68
CA LYS A 446 -0.19 17.42 9.12
C LYS A 446 -0.75 16.22 9.92
N ARG A 447 -0.47 14.99 9.48
CA ARG A 447 -0.92 13.77 10.17
C ARG A 447 -0.07 13.50 11.41
N SER A 448 -0.68 12.87 12.42
CA SER A 448 0.04 12.50 13.65
C SER A 448 1.03 11.35 13.38
N VAL A 449 2.19 11.39 14.04
CA VAL A 449 3.22 10.33 13.92
C VAL A 449 2.69 8.95 14.36
N LYS A 450 1.74 8.93 15.32
CA LYS A 450 1.11 7.69 15.80
C LYS A 450 0.26 7.02 14.73
N ASP A 451 -0.37 7.80 13.86
CA ASP A 451 -1.18 7.29 12.76
C ASP A 451 -0.29 6.76 11.64
N ILE A 452 0.81 7.44 11.35
CA ILE A 452 1.78 7.04 10.30
C ILE A 452 2.44 5.69 10.59
N LEU A 453 2.79 5.42 11.86
CA LEU A 453 3.37 4.14 12.27
C LEU A 453 2.39 2.97 12.08
N LYS A 454 1.07 3.22 12.15
CA LYS A 454 0.02 2.23 11.84
C LYS A 454 -0.22 2.11 10.33
N ILE A 455 -0.02 3.19 9.56
CA ILE A 455 -0.34 3.33 8.13
C ILE A 455 0.79 2.87 7.18
N ASN A 456 1.86 2.23 7.66
CA ASN A 456 2.95 1.68 6.81
C ASN A 456 2.52 0.51 5.86
N ARG A 457 1.21 0.39 5.59
CA ARG A 457 0.52 -0.49 4.64
C ARG A 457 -0.45 0.29 3.74
N SER A 458 -0.23 1.59 3.49
CA SER A 458 -1.08 2.38 2.59
C SER A 458 -0.92 1.93 1.13
N ARG A 459 -2.00 2.06 0.35
CA ARG A 459 -1.98 1.87 -1.13
C ARG A 459 -0.98 2.81 -1.80
N GLU A 460 -0.78 3.99 -1.23
CA GLU A 460 0.19 4.98 -1.71
C GLU A 460 1.63 4.46 -1.62
N ILE A 461 2.03 3.93 -0.45
CA ILE A 461 3.37 3.34 -0.29
C ILE A 461 3.54 2.17 -1.27
N ASP A 462 2.53 1.32 -1.42
CA ASP A 462 2.61 0.18 -2.35
C ASP A 462 2.87 0.62 -3.79
N ARG A 463 2.17 1.67 -4.23
CA ARG A 463 2.36 2.25 -5.56
C ARG A 463 3.72 2.90 -5.72
N LEU A 464 4.20 3.65 -4.72
CA LEU A 464 5.55 4.24 -4.75
C LEU A 464 6.65 3.17 -4.74
N LEU A 465 6.49 2.12 -3.95
CA LEU A 465 7.42 0.99 -3.92
C LEU A 465 7.44 0.24 -5.26
N LEU A 466 6.29 0.06 -5.91
CA LEU A 466 6.22 -0.50 -7.26
C LEU A 466 7.06 0.31 -8.24
N VAL A 467 6.87 1.63 -8.26
CA VAL A 467 7.58 2.55 -9.16
C VAL A 467 9.08 2.55 -8.89
N GLY A 468 9.47 2.62 -7.61
CA GLY A 468 10.87 2.60 -7.22
C GLY A 468 11.57 1.27 -7.52
N HIS A 469 10.96 0.13 -7.16
CA HIS A 469 11.54 -1.17 -7.49
C HIS A 469 11.55 -1.44 -9.00
N GLY A 470 10.55 -0.97 -9.74
CA GLY A 470 10.53 -1.04 -11.20
C GLY A 470 11.67 -0.26 -11.82
N SER A 471 11.92 0.95 -11.33
CA SER A 471 13.04 1.80 -11.79
C SER A 471 14.40 1.18 -11.47
N LEU A 472 14.56 0.57 -10.28
CA LEU A 472 15.75 -0.19 -9.91
C LEU A 472 15.98 -1.37 -10.86
N CYS A 473 14.94 -2.21 -11.07
CA CYS A 473 15.02 -3.38 -11.94
C CYS A 473 15.26 -3.01 -13.41
N MET A 474 14.77 -1.85 -13.85
CA MET A 474 15.05 -1.32 -15.18
C MET A 474 16.54 -1.04 -15.36
N VAL A 475 17.17 -0.32 -14.42
CA VAL A 475 18.62 -0.02 -14.47
C VAL A 475 19.45 -1.31 -14.40
N ASP A 476 19.12 -2.20 -13.45
CA ASP A 476 19.76 -3.52 -13.31
C ASP A 476 19.65 -4.35 -14.59
N GLY A 477 18.44 -4.48 -15.13
CA GLY A 477 18.15 -5.23 -16.34
C GLY A 477 18.91 -4.72 -17.56
N ILE A 478 19.00 -3.39 -17.72
CA ILE A 478 19.76 -2.76 -18.81
C ILE A 478 21.25 -3.06 -18.67
N ASP A 479 21.86 -2.94 -17.48
CA ASP A 479 23.27 -3.28 -17.30
C ASP A 479 23.53 -4.77 -17.51
N ALA A 480 22.70 -5.66 -16.95
CA ALA A 480 22.85 -7.10 -17.12
C ALA A 480 22.73 -7.52 -18.60
N PHE A 481 21.78 -6.93 -19.33
CA PHE A 481 21.60 -7.16 -20.77
C PHE A 481 22.80 -6.65 -21.59
N ALA A 482 23.25 -5.41 -21.34
CA ALA A 482 24.39 -4.84 -22.06
C ALA A 482 25.70 -5.61 -21.78
N ARG A 483 26.00 -5.94 -20.52
CA ARG A 483 27.24 -6.62 -20.10
C ARG A 483 27.30 -8.10 -20.50
N SER A 484 26.16 -8.70 -20.81
CA SER A 484 26.06 -10.07 -21.32
C SER A 484 26.17 -10.16 -22.85
N GLY A 485 26.44 -9.04 -23.54
CA GLY A 485 26.49 -8.99 -24.99
C GLY A 485 25.11 -8.98 -25.64
N GLY A 486 24.14 -8.29 -25.03
CA GLY A 486 22.76 -8.23 -25.50
C GLY A 486 21.98 -9.51 -25.21
N GLY A 487 22.20 -10.14 -24.05
CA GLY A 487 21.50 -11.37 -23.65
C GLY A 487 22.02 -12.66 -24.29
N GLN A 488 23.11 -12.61 -25.06
CA GLN A 488 23.70 -13.80 -25.71
C GLN A 488 24.38 -14.76 -24.72
N ASN A 489 24.80 -14.27 -23.56
CA ASN A 489 25.37 -15.07 -22.48
C ASN A 489 24.50 -14.95 -21.22
N LEU A 490 23.52 -15.84 -21.11
CA LEU A 490 22.54 -15.81 -20.03
C LEU A 490 23.19 -16.06 -18.68
N VAL A 491 24.25 -16.88 -18.62
CA VAL A 491 24.97 -17.11 -17.37
C VAL A 491 25.64 -15.82 -16.86
N VAL A 492 26.19 -14.98 -17.75
CA VAL A 492 26.71 -13.66 -17.37
C VAL A 492 25.58 -12.71 -17.01
N MET A 493 24.48 -12.71 -17.77
CA MET A 493 23.32 -11.86 -17.50
C MET A 493 22.77 -12.11 -16.09
N PHE A 494 22.44 -13.36 -15.76
CA PHE A 494 21.88 -13.72 -14.45
C PHE A 494 22.90 -13.64 -13.31
N SER A 495 24.22 -13.68 -13.57
CA SER A 495 25.23 -13.40 -12.54
C SER A 495 25.30 -11.92 -12.15
N ARG A 496 24.72 -11.03 -12.97
CA ARG A 496 24.66 -9.59 -12.73
C ARG A 496 23.32 -9.12 -12.21
N MET A 497 22.22 -9.70 -12.71
CA MET A 497 20.88 -9.32 -12.31
C MET A 497 20.71 -9.37 -10.79
N ASN A 498 19.96 -8.43 -10.24
CA ASN A 498 19.61 -8.40 -8.82
C ASN A 498 18.34 -9.22 -8.54
N ILE A 499 18.48 -10.53 -8.28
CA ILE A 499 17.32 -11.42 -8.08
C ILE A 499 16.43 -10.97 -6.92
N VAL A 500 17.00 -10.32 -5.89
CA VAL A 500 16.25 -9.83 -4.74
C VAL A 500 15.38 -8.64 -5.14
N GLY A 501 15.92 -7.75 -5.97
CA GLY A 501 15.20 -6.62 -6.56
C GLY A 501 14.04 -7.10 -7.44
N TRP A 502 14.29 -8.05 -8.35
CA TRP A 502 13.26 -8.63 -9.20
C TRP A 502 12.16 -9.36 -8.40
N ALA A 503 12.54 -10.08 -7.34
CA ALA A 503 11.57 -10.71 -6.44
C ALA A 503 10.71 -9.67 -5.71
N ARG A 504 11.32 -8.59 -5.19
CA ARG A 504 10.59 -7.50 -4.53
C ARG A 504 9.71 -6.70 -5.48
N PHE A 505 10.18 -6.44 -6.70
CA PHE A 505 9.36 -5.81 -7.74
C PHE A 505 8.15 -6.66 -8.09
N GLY A 506 8.33 -7.98 -8.26
CA GLY A 506 7.23 -8.91 -8.49
C GLY A 506 6.18 -8.91 -7.36
N LEU A 507 6.62 -8.87 -6.09
CA LEU A 507 5.72 -8.76 -4.94
C LEU A 507 4.98 -7.41 -4.91
N ALA A 508 5.68 -6.30 -5.20
CA ALA A 508 5.05 -4.98 -5.28
C ALA A 508 4.01 -4.92 -6.41
N ALA A 509 4.32 -5.49 -7.58
CA ALA A 509 3.40 -5.55 -8.72
C ALA A 509 2.17 -6.40 -8.40
N PHE A 510 2.35 -7.54 -7.74
CA PHE A 510 1.25 -8.37 -7.29
C PHE A 510 0.35 -7.64 -6.29
N LYS A 511 0.95 -6.99 -5.28
CA LYS A 511 0.20 -6.23 -4.27
C LYS A 511 -0.59 -5.09 -4.90
N GLU A 512 0.03 -4.36 -5.82
CA GLU A 512 -0.65 -3.27 -6.52
C GLU A 512 -1.77 -3.76 -7.44
N THR A 513 -1.58 -4.90 -8.11
CA THR A 513 -2.64 -5.53 -8.89
C THR A 513 -3.85 -5.88 -8.02
N LEU A 514 -3.61 -6.40 -6.81
CA LEU A 514 -4.67 -6.65 -5.83
C LEU A 514 -5.37 -5.35 -5.39
N ASN A 515 -4.60 -4.29 -5.10
CA ASN A 515 -5.16 -2.99 -4.74
C ASN A 515 -6.07 -2.42 -5.85
N VAL A 516 -5.65 -2.53 -7.11
CA VAL A 516 -6.43 -2.09 -8.28
C VAL A 516 -7.68 -2.94 -8.44
N TYR A 517 -7.57 -4.27 -8.31
CA TYR A 517 -8.73 -5.16 -8.40
C TYR A 517 -9.75 -4.87 -7.29
N GLN A 518 -9.29 -4.72 -6.05
CA GLN A 518 -10.15 -4.42 -4.91
C GLN A 518 -10.87 -3.08 -5.08
N TYR A 519 -10.17 -2.04 -5.56
CA TYR A 519 -10.77 -0.75 -5.85
C TYR A 519 -11.91 -0.84 -6.87
N HIS A 520 -11.69 -1.52 -8.01
CA HIS A 520 -12.75 -1.72 -9.01
C HIS A 520 -13.90 -2.59 -8.49
N SER A 521 -13.61 -3.58 -7.65
CA SER A 521 -14.65 -4.39 -7.01
C SER A 521 -15.51 -3.55 -6.07
N ASN A 522 -14.90 -2.65 -5.30
CA ASN A 522 -15.60 -1.77 -4.38
C ASN A 522 -16.40 -0.69 -5.11
N LEU A 523 -15.89 -0.15 -6.23
CA LEU A 523 -16.63 0.75 -7.12
C LEU A 523 -17.91 0.08 -7.63
N ARG A 524 -17.80 -1.15 -8.15
CA ARG A 524 -19.00 -1.89 -8.59
C ARG A 524 -19.99 -2.16 -7.47
N LYS A 525 -19.50 -2.32 -6.24
CA LYS A 525 -20.37 -2.49 -5.08
C LYS A 525 -21.14 -1.20 -4.80
N LEU A 526 -20.44 -0.06 -4.78
CA LEU A 526 -21.06 1.27 -4.67
C LEU A 526 -22.11 1.48 -5.76
N ASP A 527 -21.79 1.22 -7.03
CA ASP A 527 -22.73 1.36 -8.15
C ASP A 527 -24.00 0.52 -7.96
N ASN A 528 -23.86 -0.73 -7.49
CA ASN A 528 -25.01 -1.61 -7.25
C ASN A 528 -25.85 -1.15 -6.06
N ASP A 529 -25.22 -0.65 -5.00
CA ASP A 529 -25.90 -0.16 -3.80
C ASP A 529 -26.65 1.15 -4.14
N LEU A 530 -26.05 2.06 -4.92
CA LEU A 530 -26.71 3.25 -5.48
C LEU A 530 -27.87 2.89 -6.41
N GLU A 531 -27.71 1.89 -7.29
CA GLU A 531 -28.82 1.44 -8.17
C GLU A 531 -29.99 0.87 -7.35
N LYS A 532 -29.72 0.20 -6.22
CA LYS A 532 -30.77 -0.25 -5.30
C LYS A 532 -31.51 0.90 -4.65
N GLU A 533 -30.77 1.85 -4.09
CA GLU A 533 -31.35 3.01 -3.41
C GLU A 533 -32.19 3.86 -4.38
N TRP A 534 -31.69 4.08 -5.60
CA TRP A 534 -32.45 4.72 -6.68
C TRP A 534 -33.78 4.02 -6.97
N ASN A 535 -33.75 2.69 -7.08
CA ASN A 535 -34.97 1.91 -7.32
C ASN A 535 -35.96 1.99 -6.14
N GLU A 536 -35.47 2.07 -4.90
CA GLU A 536 -36.32 2.26 -3.71
C GLU A 536 -36.97 3.65 -3.71
N LEU A 537 -36.21 4.71 -4.00
CA LEU A 537 -36.73 6.08 -4.16
C LEU A 537 -37.77 6.17 -5.30
N LEU A 538 -37.50 5.55 -6.44
CA LEU A 538 -38.43 5.50 -7.56
C LEU A 538 -39.72 4.75 -7.21
N ASN A 539 -39.64 3.69 -6.42
CA ASN A 539 -40.83 2.96 -5.97
C ASN A 539 -41.62 3.75 -4.92
N ASN A 540 -40.96 4.51 -4.05
CA ASN A 540 -41.61 5.34 -3.05
C ASN A 540 -42.30 6.55 -3.67
N SER A 541 -41.66 7.25 -4.62
CA SER A 541 -42.26 8.38 -5.33
C SER A 541 -43.54 7.97 -6.08
N ARG A 542 -43.53 6.80 -6.73
CA ARG A 542 -44.73 6.20 -7.38
C ARG A 542 -45.86 5.83 -6.43
N ARG A 543 -45.62 5.78 -5.11
CA ARG A 543 -46.67 5.57 -4.10
C ARG A 543 -47.27 6.88 -3.60
N ILE A 544 -46.57 8.00 -3.82
CA ILE A 544 -46.98 9.33 -3.36
C ILE A 544 -47.81 10.04 -4.44
N MET A 545 -47.53 9.78 -5.73
CA MET A 545 -48.47 10.01 -6.83
C MET A 545 -49.58 8.95 -6.84
#